data_AF-A0A4Q3SC82-F1
#
_entry.id   AF-A0A4Q3SC82-F1
#
_cell.length_a   1.000
_cell.length_b   1.000
_cell.length_c   1.000
_cell.angle_alpha   90.00
_cell.angle_beta   90.00
_cell.angle_gamma   90.00
#
_symmetry.space_group_name_H-M   'P 1'
#
loop_
_entity.id
_entity.type
_entity.pdbx_description
1 polymer ?
#
loop_
_entity_poly.entity_id
_entity_poly.type
_entity_poly.pdbx_seq_one_letter_code
_entity_poly.pdbx_strand_id
1 'polypeptide(L)'
;MADDQPTVDVLNGTAQTQLRTIIERIERLEEDKAGVMADLKEVYAEAKGNGFDTKILRKVVRMRKQDKAKLSEEEALIDLYLSAIGGL
;
A
#
# COMPACT_ATOMS: atom_id res chain seq x y z
N MET A 1 -36.28 -8.39 30.13
CA MET A 1 -35.12 -8.55 29.23
C MET A 1 -35.70 -8.73 27.85
N ALA A 2 -35.58 -7.73 26.97
CA ALA A 2 -36.00 -7.85 25.58
C ALA A 2 -34.86 -8.51 24.83
N ASP A 3 -35.11 -9.67 24.23
CA ASP A 3 -34.19 -10.34 23.32
C ASP A 3 -34.02 -9.47 22.07
N ASP A 4 -32.92 -8.71 22.04
CA ASP A 4 -32.39 -8.09 20.83
C ASP A 4 -31.70 -9.19 20.01
N GLN A 5 -32.51 -10.02 19.36
CA GLN A 5 -32.00 -10.97 18.36
C GLN A 5 -31.57 -10.17 17.12
N PRO A 6 -30.32 -10.29 16.65
CA PRO A 6 -29.92 -9.65 15.41
C PRO A 6 -30.70 -10.32 14.29
N THR A 7 -31.72 -9.64 13.77
CA THR A 7 -32.41 -10.05 12.57
C THR A 7 -31.41 -9.99 11.43
N VAL A 8 -30.87 -11.15 11.05
CA VAL A 8 -30.06 -11.27 9.84
C VAL A 8 -31.01 -11.01 8.69
N ASP A 9 -31.08 -9.77 8.22
CA ASP A 9 -31.84 -9.41 7.03
C ASP A 9 -31.36 -10.30 5.88
N VAL A 10 -32.16 -11.30 5.54
CA VAL A 10 -31.82 -12.29 4.53
C VAL A 10 -31.68 -11.56 3.20
N LEU A 11 -30.46 -11.57 2.65
CA LEU A 11 -30.17 -10.96 1.35
C LEU A 11 -31.13 -11.52 0.30
N ASN A 12 -31.89 -10.63 -0.36
CA ASN A 12 -32.74 -11.02 -1.48
C ASN A 12 -31.90 -11.50 -2.68
N GLY A 13 -32.52 -12.22 -3.63
CA GLY A 13 -31.78 -12.86 -4.74
C GLY A 13 -30.94 -11.89 -5.60
N THR A 14 -31.40 -10.64 -5.75
CA THR A 14 -30.64 -9.58 -6.42
C THR A 14 -29.38 -9.21 -5.63
N ALA A 15 -29.51 -9.01 -4.32
CA ALA A 15 -28.39 -8.71 -3.44
C ALA A 15 -27.37 -9.85 -3.37
N GLN A 16 -27.81 -11.11 -3.40
CA GLN A 16 -26.92 -12.27 -3.49
C GLN A 16 -26.11 -12.30 -4.80
N THR A 17 -26.74 -11.94 -5.92
CA THR A 17 -26.07 -11.88 -7.23
C THR A 17 -25.04 -10.74 -7.29
N GLN A 18 -25.37 -9.58 -6.71
CA GLN A 18 -24.44 -8.45 -6.60
C GLN A 18 -23.24 -8.81 -5.73
N LEU A 19 -23.48 -9.44 -4.58
CA LEU A 19 -22.42 -9.88 -3.67
C LEU A 19 -21.47 -10.87 -4.36
N ARG A 20 -21.99 -11.85 -5.10
CA ARG A 20 -21.18 -12.79 -5.87
C ARG A 20 -20.29 -12.06 -6.89
N THR A 21 -20.86 -11.14 -7.66
CA THR A 21 -20.10 -10.35 -8.64
C THR A 21 -18.99 -9.51 -7.98
N ILE A 22 -19.26 -8.94 -6.81
CA ILE A 22 -18.25 -8.18 -6.05
C ILE A 22 -17.11 -9.09 -5.61
N ILE A 23 -17.42 -10.24 -5.02
CA ILE A 23 -16.43 -11.21 -4.55
C ILE A 23 -15.55 -11.69 -5.72
N GLU A 24 -16.16 -12.12 -6.82
CA GLU A 24 -15.41 -12.59 -8.00
C GLU A 24 -14.48 -11.50 -8.57
N ARG A 25 -14.89 -10.23 -8.52
CA ARG A 25 -14.02 -9.11 -8.92
C ARG A 25 -12.87 -8.90 -7.95
N ILE A 26 -13.10 -9.03 -6.65
CA ILE A 26 -12.05 -8.92 -5.62
C ILE A 26 -11.05 -10.05 -5.76
N GLU A 27 -11.50 -11.29 -5.94
CA GLU A 27 -10.62 -12.46 -6.09
C GLU A 27 -9.69 -12.31 -7.30
N ARG A 28 -10.23 -11.88 -8.45
CA ARG A 28 -9.40 -11.57 -9.63
C ARG A 28 -8.35 -10.48 -9.34
N LEU A 29 -8.73 -9.41 -8.64
CA LEU A 29 -7.81 -8.35 -8.28
C LEU A 29 -6.74 -8.80 -7.27
N GLU A 30 -7.07 -9.71 -6.36
CA GLU A 30 -6.09 -10.29 -5.43
C GLU A 30 -5.13 -11.24 -6.14
N GLU A 31 -5.58 -11.99 -7.15
CA GLU A 31 -4.71 -12.80 -8.02
C GLU A 31 -3.75 -11.92 -8.83
N ASP A 32 -4.26 -10.87 -9.49
CA ASP A 32 -3.44 -9.90 -10.23
C ASP A 32 -2.39 -9.25 -9.31
N LYS A 33 -2.81 -8.84 -8.11
CA LYS A 33 -1.93 -8.26 -7.09
C LYS A 33 -0.86 -9.25 -6.64
N ALA A 34 -1.19 -10.53 -6.48
CA ALA A 34 -0.23 -11.57 -6.14
C ALA A 34 0.81 -11.75 -7.26
N GLY A 35 0.39 -11.74 -8.52
CA GLY A 35 1.28 -11.77 -9.69
C GLY A 35 2.25 -10.58 -9.70
N VAL A 36 1.73 -9.35 -9.56
CA VAL A 36 2.56 -8.14 -9.50
C VAL A 36 3.52 -8.16 -8.31
N MET A 37 3.11 -8.70 -7.16
CA MET A 37 3.99 -8.85 -6.00
C MET A 37 5.12 -9.85 -6.24
N ALA A 38 4.86 -10.93 -6.98
CA ALA A 38 5.87 -11.90 -7.37
C ALA A 38 6.89 -11.26 -8.32
N ASP A 39 6.44 -10.59 -9.38
CA ASP A 39 7.31 -9.89 -10.33
C ASP A 39 8.18 -8.84 -9.62
N LEU A 40 7.59 -8.06 -8.71
CA LEU A 40 8.33 -7.07 -7.93
C LEU A 40 9.42 -7.71 -7.05
N LYS A 41 9.15 -8.90 -6.50
CA LYS A 41 10.13 -9.65 -5.70
C LYS A 41 11.30 -10.13 -6.57
N GLU A 42 11.02 -10.59 -7.78
CA GLU A 42 12.05 -11.00 -8.74
C GLU A 42 12.95 -9.83 -9.14
N VAL A 43 12.39 -8.67 -9.45
CA VAL A 43 13.16 -7.45 -9.76
C VAL A 43 14.09 -7.06 -8.61
N TYR A 44 13.61 -7.10 -7.36
CA TYR A 44 14.47 -6.83 -6.20
C TYR A 44 15.52 -7.92 -5.99
N ALA A 45 15.22 -9.18 -6.31
CA ALA A 45 16.19 -10.28 -6.22
C ALA A 45 17.30 -10.12 -7.28
N GLU A 46 16.95 -9.76 -8.51
CA GLU A 46 17.89 -9.46 -9.59
C GLU A 46 18.81 -8.28 -9.18
N ALA A 47 18.22 -7.19 -8.69
CA ALA A 47 18.99 -6.05 -8.20
C ALA A 47 19.99 -6.45 -7.10
N LYS A 48 19.58 -7.34 -6.18
CA LYS A 48 20.48 -7.89 -5.17
C LYS A 48 21.61 -8.71 -5.78
N GLY A 49 21.31 -9.55 -6.78
CA GLY A 49 22.30 -10.35 -7.51
C GLY A 49 23.32 -9.48 -8.25
N ASN A 50 22.89 -8.32 -8.74
CA ASN A 50 23.73 -7.31 -9.39
C ASN A 50 24.48 -6.41 -8.40
N GLY A 51 24.38 -6.65 -7.09
CA GLY A 51 25.12 -5.94 -6.04
C GLY A 51 24.45 -4.67 -5.51
N PHE A 52 23.20 -4.38 -5.85
CA PHE A 52 22.49 -3.22 -5.31
C PHE A 52 21.88 -3.49 -3.92
N ASP A 53 21.87 -2.45 -3.06
CA ASP A 53 21.15 -2.51 -1.79
C ASP A 53 19.65 -2.34 -2.00
N THR A 54 18.92 -3.46 -1.92
CA THR A 54 17.46 -3.49 -2.04
C THR A 54 16.71 -2.67 -1.00
N LYS A 55 17.26 -2.43 0.20
CA LYS A 55 16.63 -1.55 1.21
C LYS A 55 16.66 -0.10 0.73
N ILE A 56 17.79 0.33 0.19
CA ILE A 56 17.94 1.69 -0.37
C ILE A 56 17.04 1.86 -1.59
N LEU A 57 16.98 0.87 -2.49
CA LEU A 57 16.07 0.91 -3.64
C LEU A 57 14.60 1.08 -3.22
N ARG A 58 14.14 0.34 -2.19
CA ARG A 58 12.78 0.50 -1.64
C ARG A 58 12.55 1.89 -1.07
N LYS A 59 13.54 2.47 -0.37
CA LYS A 59 13.48 3.85 0.12
C LYS A 59 13.33 4.85 -1.02
N VAL A 60 14.15 4.72 -2.08
CA VAL A 60 14.08 5.58 -3.27
C VAL A 60 12.71 5.49 -3.94
N VAL A 61 12.17 4.28 -4.15
CA VAL A 61 10.83 4.10 -4.74
C VAL A 61 9.75 4.74 -3.86
N ARG A 62 9.84 4.60 -2.53
CA ARG A 62 8.89 5.24 -1.60
C ARG A 62 8.97 6.77 -1.68
N MET A 63 10.17 7.34 -1.66
CA MET A 63 10.38 8.79 -1.81
C MET A 63 9.80 9.29 -3.14
N ARG A 64 10.01 8.54 -4.24
CA ARG A 64 9.46 8.92 -5.56
C ARG A 64 7.93 8.84 -5.65
N LYS A 65 7.28 8.06 -4.77
CA LYS A 65 5.81 7.98 -4.67
C LYS A 65 5.22 9.11 -3.81
N GLN A 66 6.01 9.70 -2.92
CA GLN A 66 5.55 10.85 -2.13
C GLN A 66 5.46 12.09 -3.01
N ASP A 67 4.55 12.98 -2.66
CA ASP A 67 4.39 14.27 -3.33
C ASP A 67 5.69 15.07 -3.17
N LYS A 68 6.31 15.44 -4.30
CA LYS A 68 7.57 16.20 -4.31
C LYS A 68 7.44 17.53 -3.58
N ALA A 69 6.26 18.15 -3.58
CA ALA A 69 6.04 19.39 -2.85
C ALA A 69 6.12 19.17 -1.33
N LYS A 70 5.48 18.10 -0.83
CA LYS A 70 5.52 17.74 0.60
C LYS A 70 6.93 17.35 1.05
N LEU A 71 7.67 16.62 0.22
CA LEU A 71 9.07 16.29 0.51
C LEU A 71 9.94 17.54 0.59
N SER A 72 9.79 18.47 -0.35
CA SER A 72 10.56 19.72 -0.35
C SER A 72 10.23 20.61 0.85
N GLU A 73 8.97 20.63 1.31
CA GLU A 73 8.56 21.35 2.51
C GLU A 73 9.13 20.71 3.78
N GLU A 74 9.09 19.38 3.88
CA GLU A 74 9.65 18.62 4.99
C GLU A 74 11.18 18.79 5.07
N GLU A 75 11.89 18.73 3.94
CA GLU A 75 13.33 18.97 3.85
C GLU A 75 13.69 20.40 4.32
N ALA A 76 12.93 21.42 3.88
CA ALA A 76 13.16 22.80 4.32
C ALA A 76 12.97 22.99 5.83
N LEU A 77 11.99 22.30 6.44
CA LEU A 77 11.77 22.32 7.88
C LEU A 77 12.89 21.61 8.66
N ILE A 78 13.36 20.47 8.15
CA ILE A 78 14.48 19.74 8.75
C ILE A 78 15.74 20.60 8.73
N ASP A 79 16.06 21.22 7.58
CA ASP A 79 17.22 22.10 7.45
C ASP A 79 17.14 23.29 8.41
N LEU A 80 15.95 23.89 8.55
CA LEU A 80 15.72 24.95 9.52
C LEU A 80 16.03 24.48 10.95
N TYR A 81 15.52 23.31 11.35
CA TYR A 81 15.74 22.78 12.71
C TYR A 81 17.19 22.38 12.95
N LEU A 82 17.85 21.74 11.98
CA LEU A 82 19.27 21.41 12.08
C LEU A 82 20.14 22.67 12.18
N SER A 83 19.81 23.71 11.41
CA SER A 83 20.50 25.00 11.52
C SER A 83 20.36 25.63 12.90
N ALA A 84 19.18 25.49 13.52
CA ALA A 84 18.89 26.06 14.84
C ALA A 84 19.64 25.34 15.97
N ILE A 85 19.96 24.05 15.82
CA ILE A 85 20.68 23.26 16.83
C ILE A 85 22.19 23.14 16.55
N GLY A 86 22.70 23.74 15.46
CA GLY A 86 24.13 23.78 15.14
C GLY A 86 24.62 22.63 14.25
N GLY A 87 23.72 21.93 13.57
CA GLY A 87 24.03 20.83 12.65
C GLY A 87 23.65 19.45 13.19
N LEU A 88 24.06 18.41 12.46
CA LEU A 88 23.86 17.01 12.84
C LEU A 88 24.92 16.55 13.87
#